data_AF-E2ZAQ8-F1
#
_entry.id   AF-E2ZAQ8-F1
#
_cell.length_a   1.000
_cell.length_b   1.000
_cell.length_c   1.000
_cell.angle_alpha   90.00
_cell.angle_beta   90.00
_cell.angle_gamma   90.00
#
_symmetry.space_group_name_H-M   'P 1'
#
loop_
_entity.id
_entity.type
_entity.pdbx_description
1 polymer ?
#
loop_
_entity_poly.entity_id
_entity_poly.type
_entity_poly.pdbx_seq_one_letter_code
_entity_poly.pdbx_strand_id
1 'polypeptide(L)'
;MRTMTMAELYAALEKLDGGAAMVETIKAEVGKLNGESKEQREAKEKAEALVKTLTEAKETLANQIAELQKPGAGEQTTEYKTLLKKFDDLSKSFETEKAARQEAEQKRIQTDIMAQTVDALTKHNAMDPKEFAKLIVGGIEVGDDGKYGFKKEDGTVGTIEDAATTWLKGKPWAVKDNQNGGSGQGSSGQNAGNDVKAQFEAALGISQATKGD
;
A
#
# COMPACT_ATOMS: atom_id res chain seq x y z
N MET A 1 39.60 -14.45 14.00
CA MET A 1 38.72 -13.26 14.05
C MET A 1 37.81 -13.40 15.24
N ARG A 2 37.71 -12.40 16.11
CA ARG A 2 36.75 -12.38 17.23
C ARG A 2 35.42 -11.84 16.70
N THR A 3 34.32 -12.54 16.95
CA THR A 3 32.96 -12.03 16.70
C THR A 3 32.65 -10.96 17.74
N MET A 4 32.29 -9.76 17.28
CA MET A 4 31.79 -8.70 18.16
C MET A 4 30.36 -9.02 18.60
N THR A 5 30.03 -8.67 19.84
CA THR A 5 28.66 -8.71 20.36
C THR A 5 27.82 -7.57 19.77
N MET A 6 26.49 -7.69 19.80
CA MET A 6 25.59 -6.66 19.28
C MET A 6 25.79 -5.30 19.96
N ALA A 7 26.09 -5.30 21.26
CA ALA A 7 26.40 -4.08 22.00
C ALA A 7 27.73 -3.45 21.55
N GLU A 8 28.75 -4.27 21.28
CA GLU A 8 30.04 -3.81 20.74
C GLU A 8 29.89 -3.29 19.30
N LEU A 9 28.99 -3.87 18.50
CA LEU A 9 28.67 -3.41 17.15
C LEU A 9 27.95 -2.05 17.18
N TYR A 10 26.95 -1.86 18.05
CA TYR A 10 26.30 -0.55 18.21
C TYR A 10 27.28 0.52 18.70
N ALA A 11 28.12 0.19 19.69
CA ALA A 11 29.13 1.12 20.20
C ALA A 11 30.23 1.45 19.17
N ALA A 12 30.53 0.54 18.24
CA ALA A 12 31.45 0.80 17.14
C ALA A 12 30.79 1.67 16.05
N LEU A 13 29.52 1.43 15.74
CA LEU A 13 28.75 2.23 14.78
C LEU A 13 28.53 3.66 15.28
N GLU A 14 28.21 3.85 16.57
CA GLU A 14 28.03 5.17 17.19
C GLU A 14 29.29 6.07 17.12
N LYS A 15 30.48 5.50 16.92
CA LYS A 15 31.74 6.25 16.75
C LYS A 15 31.98 6.77 15.33
N LEU A 16 31.18 6.33 14.36
CA LEU A 16 31.23 6.83 12.99
C LEU A 16 30.39 8.11 12.87
N ASP A 17 30.76 8.99 11.96
CA ASP A 17 29.98 10.20 11.70
C ASP A 17 28.58 9.82 11.17
N GLY A 18 27.53 10.38 11.77
CA GLY A 18 26.14 9.97 11.56
C GLY A 18 25.74 8.60 12.15
N GLY A 19 26.67 7.90 12.82
CA GLY A 19 26.49 6.55 13.33
C GLY A 19 25.46 6.41 14.45
N ALA A 20 25.29 7.43 15.29
CA ALA A 20 24.26 7.46 16.33
C ALA A 20 22.84 7.42 15.74
N ALA A 21 22.58 8.20 14.68
CA ALA A 21 21.29 8.20 13.99
C ALA A 21 21.01 6.87 13.28
N MET A 22 22.05 6.23 12.73
CA MET A 22 21.94 4.91 12.12
C MET A 22 21.61 3.83 13.18
N VAL A 23 22.25 3.86 14.35
CA VAL A 23 21.96 2.91 15.44
C VAL A 23 20.55 3.12 16.00
N GLU A 24 20.07 4.35 16.10
CA GLU A 24 18.68 4.65 16.49
C GLU A 24 17.69 4.06 15.48
N THR A 25 17.94 4.26 14.18
CA THR A 25 17.11 3.69 13.09
C THR A 25 17.12 2.16 13.14
N ILE A 26 18.27 1.52 13.34
CA ILE A 26 18.39 0.06 13.46
C ILE A 26 17.60 -0.45 14.67
N LYS A 27 17.68 0.22 15.82
CA LYS A 27 16.92 -0.15 17.02
C LYS A 27 15.42 -0.04 16.79
N ALA A 28 14.97 1.01 16.09
CA ALA A 28 13.57 1.20 15.72
C ALA A 28 13.07 0.09 14.79
N GLU A 29 13.83 -0.24 13.74
CA GLU A 29 13.46 -1.28 12.77
C GLU A 29 13.47 -2.68 13.42
N VAL A 30 14.45 -2.99 14.28
CA VAL A 30 14.47 -4.24 15.06
C VAL A 30 13.28 -4.32 16.01
N GLY A 31 12.89 -3.20 16.63
CA GLY A 31 11.69 -3.12 17.46
C GLY A 31 10.42 -3.45 16.67
N LYS A 32 10.29 -2.87 15.47
CA LYS A 32 9.18 -3.11 14.54
C LYS A 32 9.14 -4.58 14.08
N LEU A 33 10.26 -5.13 13.60
CA LEU A 33 10.37 -6.53 13.16
C LEU A 33 10.03 -7.53 14.27
N ASN A 34 10.41 -7.23 15.52
CA ASN A 34 10.05 -8.07 16.66
C ASN A 34 8.55 -8.01 16.96
N GLY A 35 7.91 -6.84 16.81
CA GLY A 35 6.47 -6.67 16.94
C GLY A 35 5.72 -7.50 15.89
N GLU A 36 6.05 -7.31 14.60
CA GLU A 36 5.45 -8.04 13.49
C GLU A 36 5.67 -9.57 13.61
N SER A 37 6.87 -9.99 14.03
CA SER A 37 7.18 -11.40 14.28
C SER A 37 6.35 -12.01 15.41
N LYS A 38 5.97 -11.22 16.41
CA LYS A 38 5.10 -11.68 17.49
C LYS A 38 3.66 -11.83 16.98
N GLU A 39 3.15 -10.83 16.27
CA GLU A 39 1.81 -10.86 15.68
C GLU A 39 1.65 -12.03 14.69
N GLN A 40 2.65 -12.30 13.86
CA GLN A 40 2.66 -13.48 12.98
C GLN A 40 2.65 -14.80 13.75
N ARG A 41 3.41 -14.92 14.84
CA ARG A 41 3.39 -16.12 15.69
C ARG A 41 2.01 -16.34 16.29
N GLU A 42 1.39 -15.30 16.84
CA GLU A 42 0.04 -15.39 17.43
C GLU A 42 -1.02 -15.72 16.37
N ALA A 43 -0.93 -15.15 15.17
CA ALA A 43 -1.82 -15.45 14.06
C ALA A 43 -1.65 -16.91 13.59
N LYS A 44 -0.41 -17.39 13.51
CA LYS A 44 -0.10 -18.78 13.16
C LYS A 44 -0.62 -19.76 14.21
N GLU A 45 -0.42 -19.50 15.50
CA GLU A 45 -0.96 -20.34 16.58
C GLU A 45 -2.49 -20.42 16.54
N LYS A 46 -3.18 -19.29 16.29
CA LYS A 46 -4.63 -19.27 16.11
C LYS A 46 -5.08 -20.08 14.89
N ALA A 47 -4.36 -19.97 13.77
CA ALA A 47 -4.65 -20.73 12.56
C ALA A 47 -4.45 -22.23 12.78
N GLU A 48 -3.36 -22.64 13.44
CA GLU A 48 -3.09 -24.04 13.81
C GLU A 48 -4.16 -24.61 14.74
N ALA A 49 -4.61 -23.83 15.73
CA ALA A 49 -5.72 -24.23 16.62
C ALA A 49 -7.06 -24.40 15.87
N LEU A 50 -7.34 -23.54 14.90
CA LEU A 50 -8.50 -23.68 14.01
C LEU A 50 -8.40 -24.93 13.14
N VAL A 51 -7.24 -25.19 12.53
CA VAL A 51 -7.01 -26.39 11.70
C VAL A 51 -7.19 -27.65 12.53
N LYS A 52 -6.67 -27.68 13.76
CA LYS A 52 -6.87 -28.81 14.67
C LYS A 52 -8.34 -29.05 14.98
N THR A 53 -9.07 -28.01 15.38
CA THR A 53 -10.51 -28.08 15.67
C THR A 53 -11.31 -28.57 14.45
N LEU A 54 -11.02 -28.05 13.26
CA LEU A 54 -11.69 -28.47 12.02
C LEU A 54 -11.37 -29.92 11.63
N THR A 55 -10.14 -30.38 11.89
CA THR A 55 -9.73 -31.77 11.64
C THR A 55 -10.47 -32.72 12.57
N GLU A 56 -10.55 -32.41 13.87
CA GLU A 56 -11.29 -33.22 14.86
C GLU A 56 -12.80 -33.26 14.54
N ALA A 57 -13.39 -32.13 14.12
CA ALA A 57 -14.78 -32.07 13.68
C ALA A 57 -15.01 -32.92 12.41
N LYS A 58 -14.09 -32.88 11.45
CA LYS A 58 -14.15 -33.69 10.23
C LYS A 58 -14.08 -35.19 10.53
N GLU A 59 -13.19 -35.61 11.42
CA GLU A 59 -13.09 -37.03 11.83
C GLU A 59 -14.36 -37.50 12.54
N THR A 60 -14.91 -36.68 13.44
CA THR A 60 -16.18 -36.97 14.11
C THR A 60 -17.31 -37.16 13.10
N LEU A 61 -17.43 -36.25 12.14
CA LEU A 61 -18.43 -36.33 11.07
C LEU A 61 -18.24 -37.57 10.19
N ALA A 62 -17.00 -37.90 9.81
CA ALA A 62 -16.70 -39.06 8.99
C ALA A 62 -17.13 -40.37 9.69
N ASN A 63 -16.86 -40.49 11.00
CA ASN A 63 -17.27 -41.64 11.79
C ASN A 63 -18.79 -41.76 11.89
N GLN A 64 -19.50 -40.64 12.11
CA GLN A 64 -20.96 -40.63 12.17
C GLN A 64 -21.59 -40.99 10.81
N ILE A 65 -21.04 -40.49 9.69
CA ILE A 65 -21.50 -40.87 8.35
C ILE A 65 -21.30 -42.38 8.12
N ALA A 66 -20.16 -42.94 8.53
CA ALA A 66 -19.88 -44.37 8.39
C ALA A 66 -20.85 -45.24 9.22
N GLU A 67 -21.30 -44.78 10.39
CA GLU A 67 -22.34 -45.46 11.18
C GLU A 67 -23.71 -45.41 10.50
N LEU A 68 -24.05 -44.27 9.89
CA LEU A 68 -25.34 -44.04 9.22
C LEU A 68 -25.47 -44.78 7.87
N GLN A 69 -24.35 -45.13 7.24
CA GLN A 69 -24.33 -45.92 6.00
C GLN A 69 -24.48 -47.43 6.25
N LYS A 70 -24.53 -47.90 7.50
CA LYS A 70 -24.75 -49.32 7.81
C LYS A 70 -26.21 -49.72 7.46
N PRO A 71 -26.43 -50.83 6.73
CA PRO A 71 -27.78 -51.27 6.35
C PRO A 71 -28.63 -51.58 7.59
N GLY A 72 -29.80 -50.95 7.70
CA GLY A 72 -30.72 -51.10 8.85
C GLY A 72 -31.00 -49.79 9.62
N ALA A 73 -30.27 -48.71 9.35
CA ALA A 73 -30.52 -47.37 9.92
C ALA A 73 -31.69 -46.63 9.22
N GLY A 74 -32.78 -47.35 8.95
CA GLY A 74 -33.91 -46.92 8.12
C GLY A 74 -34.86 -45.88 8.73
N GLU A 75 -34.53 -45.29 9.88
CA GLU A 75 -35.19 -44.08 10.35
C GLU A 75 -34.18 -42.94 10.31
N GLN A 76 -34.54 -41.84 9.65
CA GLN A 76 -33.88 -40.55 9.83
C GLN A 76 -33.95 -40.19 11.32
N THR A 77 -32.97 -40.66 12.10
CA THR A 77 -32.90 -40.38 13.52
C THR A 77 -32.77 -38.86 13.71
N THR A 78 -33.37 -38.32 14.75
CA THR A 78 -33.38 -36.87 15.05
C THR A 78 -31.94 -36.32 15.11
N GLU A 79 -31.00 -37.17 15.51
CA GLU A 79 -29.58 -36.96 15.57
C GLU A 79 -28.97 -36.71 14.18
N TYR A 80 -29.40 -37.42 13.14
CA TYR A 80 -28.94 -37.21 11.76
C TYR A 80 -29.38 -35.84 11.22
N LYS A 81 -30.64 -35.46 11.44
CA LYS A 81 -31.16 -34.13 11.07
C LYS A 81 -30.44 -33.02 11.83
N THR A 82 -30.13 -33.26 13.09
CA THR A 82 -29.37 -32.33 13.93
C THR A 82 -27.94 -32.17 13.41
N LEU A 83 -27.32 -33.26 12.98
CA LEU A 83 -25.96 -33.24 12.42
C LEU A 83 -25.90 -32.52 11.07
N LEU A 84 -26.86 -32.78 10.18
CA LEU A 84 -27.00 -32.07 8.90
C LEU A 84 -27.13 -30.57 9.12
N LYS A 85 -27.97 -30.18 10.09
CA LYS A 85 -28.16 -28.77 10.47
C LYS A 85 -26.87 -28.13 10.99
N LYS A 86 -26.11 -28.82 11.85
CA LYS A 86 -24.81 -28.32 12.33
C LYS A 86 -23.80 -28.16 11.19
N PHE A 87 -23.79 -29.08 10.22
CA PHE A 87 -22.94 -28.97 9.04
C PHE A 87 -23.31 -27.77 8.17
N ASP A 88 -24.61 -27.54 7.94
CA ASP A 88 -25.09 -26.36 7.21
C ASP A 88 -24.75 -25.05 7.94
N ASP A 89 -24.96 -25.01 9.25
CA ASP A 89 -24.65 -23.84 10.08
C ASP A 89 -23.13 -23.55 10.11
N LEU A 90 -22.29 -24.60 10.18
CA LEU A 90 -20.85 -24.47 10.12
C LEU A 90 -20.35 -24.04 8.73
N SER A 91 -20.94 -24.57 7.66
CA SER A 91 -20.60 -24.16 6.30
C SER A 91 -20.97 -22.69 6.07
N LYS A 92 -22.14 -22.25 6.56
CA LYS A 92 -22.56 -20.85 6.49
C LYS A 92 -21.64 -19.93 7.31
N SER A 93 -21.25 -20.34 8.52
CA SER A 93 -20.37 -19.52 9.35
C SER A 93 -18.97 -19.40 8.75
N PHE A 94 -18.46 -20.47 8.14
CA PHE A 94 -17.18 -20.45 7.43
C PHE A 94 -17.20 -19.50 6.24
N GLU A 95 -18.22 -19.56 5.37
CA GLU A 95 -18.32 -18.63 4.23
C GLU A 95 -18.53 -17.18 4.69
N THR A 96 -19.28 -16.96 5.79
CA THR A 96 -19.45 -15.63 6.39
C THR A 96 -18.13 -15.08 6.91
N GLU A 97 -17.37 -15.87 7.67
CA GLU A 97 -16.05 -15.48 8.20
C GLU A 97 -15.04 -15.25 7.08
N LYS A 98 -15.07 -16.07 6.03
CA LYS A 98 -14.23 -15.91 4.84
C LYS A 98 -14.55 -14.61 4.11
N ALA A 99 -15.83 -14.30 3.91
CA ALA A 99 -16.26 -13.03 3.33
C ALA A 99 -15.84 -11.84 4.20
N ALA A 100 -16.02 -11.92 5.52
CA ALA A 100 -15.61 -10.87 6.45
C ALA A 100 -14.09 -10.63 6.43
N ARG A 101 -13.28 -11.68 6.34
CA ARG A 101 -11.82 -11.57 6.18
C ARG A 101 -11.43 -10.96 4.85
N GLN A 102 -12.09 -11.36 3.75
CA GLN A 102 -11.85 -10.76 2.44
C GLN A 102 -12.21 -9.27 2.44
N GLU A 103 -13.31 -8.86 3.05
CA GLU A 103 -13.68 -7.45 3.19
C GLU A 103 -12.68 -6.67 4.06
N ALA A 104 -12.23 -7.24 5.17
CA ALA A 104 -11.24 -6.61 6.04
C ALA A 104 -9.90 -6.41 5.30
N GLU A 105 -9.47 -7.41 4.53
CA GLU A 105 -8.28 -7.34 3.71
C GLU A 105 -8.40 -6.28 2.62
N GLN A 106 -9.53 -6.24 1.91
CA GLN A 106 -9.79 -5.22 0.88
C GLN A 106 -9.80 -3.81 1.46
N LYS A 107 -10.39 -3.60 2.65
CA LYS A 107 -10.34 -2.31 3.36
C LYS A 107 -8.91 -1.93 3.72
N ARG A 108 -8.09 -2.89 4.17
CA ARG A 108 -6.68 -2.66 4.50
C ARG A 108 -5.88 -2.26 3.26
N ILE A 109 -6.01 -3.03 2.18
CA ILE A 109 -5.37 -2.75 0.88
C ILE A 109 -5.76 -1.35 0.39
N GLN A 110 -7.06 -1.02 0.40
CA GLN A 110 -7.53 0.29 -0.04
C GLN A 110 -6.97 1.43 0.82
N THR A 111 -6.87 1.23 2.14
CA THR A 111 -6.30 2.23 3.05
C THR A 111 -4.81 2.45 2.77
N ASP A 112 -4.06 1.37 2.52
CA ASP A 112 -2.63 1.44 2.22
C ASP A 112 -2.36 2.08 0.84
N ILE A 113 -3.11 1.68 -0.19
CA ILE A 113 -3.07 2.32 -1.52
C ILE A 113 -3.36 3.82 -1.40
N MET A 114 -4.37 4.22 -0.62
CA MET A 114 -4.69 5.63 -0.38
C MET A 114 -3.53 6.35 0.31
N ALA A 115 -2.96 5.77 1.37
CA ALA A 115 -1.85 6.37 2.10
C ALA A 115 -0.61 6.57 1.20
N GLN A 116 -0.23 5.56 0.43
CA GLN A 116 0.92 5.62 -0.49
C GLN A 116 0.69 6.62 -1.64
N THR A 117 -0.55 6.71 -2.13
CA THR A 117 -0.90 7.68 -3.18
C THR A 117 -0.83 9.11 -2.65
N VAL A 118 -1.33 9.36 -1.43
CA VAL A 118 -1.21 10.67 -0.76
C VAL A 118 0.25 11.04 -0.53
N ASP A 119 1.08 10.09 -0.10
CA ASP A 119 2.52 10.30 0.10
C ASP A 119 3.22 10.67 -1.21
N ALA A 120 2.98 9.92 -2.29
CA ALA A 120 3.51 10.20 -3.61
C ALA A 120 3.10 11.60 -4.12
N LEU A 121 1.81 11.95 -4.02
CA LEU A 121 1.32 13.28 -4.40
C LEU A 121 1.92 14.40 -3.53
N THR A 122 2.13 14.14 -2.24
CA THR A 122 2.77 15.09 -1.32
C THR A 122 4.23 15.35 -1.73
N LYS A 123 4.98 14.30 -2.09
CA LYS A 123 6.36 14.41 -2.61
C LYS A 123 6.44 15.22 -3.90
N HIS A 124 5.42 15.12 -4.75
CA HIS A 124 5.29 15.93 -5.96
C HIS A 124 4.70 17.33 -5.73
N ASN A 125 4.63 17.79 -4.48
CA ASN A 125 4.10 19.10 -4.10
C ASN A 125 2.66 19.34 -4.59
N ALA A 126 1.83 18.30 -4.63
CA ALA A 126 0.43 18.47 -5.00
C ALA A 126 -0.28 19.48 -4.07
N MET A 127 -1.17 20.29 -4.65
CA MET A 127 -1.91 21.30 -3.91
C MET A 127 -2.86 20.67 -2.88
N ASP A 128 -3.56 19.60 -3.29
CA ASP A 128 -4.42 18.81 -2.42
C ASP A 128 -4.17 17.30 -2.59
N PRO A 129 -3.13 16.75 -1.94
CA PRO A 129 -2.75 15.34 -2.08
C PRO A 129 -3.87 14.38 -1.69
N LYS A 130 -4.73 14.75 -0.72
CA LYS A 130 -5.81 13.87 -0.23
C LYS A 130 -6.97 13.80 -1.20
N GLU A 131 -7.40 14.92 -1.76
CA GLU A 131 -8.49 14.91 -2.75
C GLU A 131 -8.02 14.32 -4.09
N PHE A 132 -6.78 14.57 -4.51
CA PHE A 132 -6.27 13.99 -5.75
C PHE A 132 -6.04 12.48 -5.65
N ALA A 133 -5.63 11.97 -4.48
CA ALA A 133 -5.48 10.54 -4.28
C ALA A 133 -6.80 9.79 -4.58
N LYS A 134 -7.95 10.33 -4.17
CA LYS A 134 -9.27 9.72 -4.46
C LYS A 134 -9.53 9.50 -5.95
N LEU A 135 -8.91 10.29 -6.82
CA LEU A 135 -9.05 10.20 -8.29
C LEU A 135 -8.08 9.19 -8.92
N ILE A 136 -7.04 8.78 -8.20
CA ILE A 136 -5.96 7.92 -8.70
C ILE A 136 -6.13 6.49 -8.17
N VAL A 137 -6.52 6.32 -6.90
CA VAL A 137 -6.58 5.01 -6.22
C VAL A 137 -7.46 3.97 -6.92
N GLY A 138 -8.47 4.40 -7.67
CA GLY A 138 -9.35 3.50 -8.43
C GLY A 138 -8.67 2.81 -9.62
N GLY A 139 -7.49 3.28 -10.05
CA GLY A 139 -6.69 2.68 -11.12
C GLY A 139 -5.47 1.90 -10.63
N ILE A 140 -5.34 1.72 -9.31
CA ILE A 140 -4.22 0.99 -8.69
C ILE A 140 -4.72 -0.40 -8.28
N GLU A 141 -4.00 -1.43 -8.73
CA GLU A 141 -4.29 -2.84 -8.48
C GLU A 141 -3.14 -3.50 -7.73
N VAL A 142 -3.43 -4.61 -7.04
CA VAL A 142 -2.40 -5.45 -6.42
C VAL A 142 -1.87 -6.41 -7.47
N GLY A 143 -0.58 -6.31 -7.78
CA GLY A 143 0.12 -7.24 -8.66
C GLY A 143 0.41 -8.58 -7.98
N ASP A 144 0.79 -9.57 -8.79
CA ASP A 144 1.08 -10.94 -8.33
C ASP A 144 2.27 -11.01 -7.35
N ASP A 145 3.14 -10.00 -7.34
CA ASP A 145 4.25 -9.84 -6.40
C ASP A 145 3.85 -9.16 -5.09
N GLY A 146 2.55 -8.89 -4.90
CA GLY A 146 2.00 -8.21 -3.73
C GLY A 146 2.25 -6.70 -3.72
N LYS A 147 2.80 -6.12 -4.80
CA LYS A 147 3.00 -4.67 -4.91
C LYS A 147 1.82 -3.99 -5.58
N TYR A 148 1.63 -2.72 -5.28
CA TYR A 148 0.60 -1.92 -5.92
C TYR A 148 1.11 -1.35 -7.24
N GLY A 149 0.37 -1.64 -8.29
CA GLY A 149 0.68 -1.24 -9.65
C GLY A 149 -0.44 -0.46 -10.29
N PHE A 150 -0.10 0.48 -11.17
CA PHE A 150 -1.07 1.11 -12.06
C PHE A 150 -0.72 0.75 -13.51
N LYS A 151 -1.73 0.56 -14.34
CA LYS A 151 -1.51 0.28 -15.76
C LYS A 151 -1.22 1.58 -16.51
N LYS A 152 -0.04 1.67 -17.12
CA LYS A 152 0.36 2.77 -18.01
C LYS A 152 -0.36 2.68 -19.35
N GLU A 153 -0.37 3.78 -20.09
CA GLU A 153 -0.90 3.84 -21.46
C GLU A 153 -0.15 2.89 -22.42
N ASP A 154 1.12 2.61 -22.14
CA ASP A 154 1.95 1.66 -22.90
C ASP A 154 1.68 0.18 -22.57
N GLY A 155 0.73 -0.09 -21.67
CA GLY A 155 0.34 -1.43 -21.24
C GLY A 155 1.25 -2.05 -20.17
N THR A 156 2.33 -1.38 -19.76
CA THR A 156 3.18 -1.82 -18.65
C THR A 156 2.59 -1.44 -17.29
N VAL A 157 3.01 -2.14 -16.24
CA VAL A 157 2.62 -1.84 -14.86
C VAL A 157 3.66 -0.91 -14.24
N GLY A 158 3.24 0.30 -13.85
CA GLY A 158 4.05 1.24 -13.10
C GLY A 158 3.74 1.23 -11.61
N THR A 159 4.54 1.99 -10.85
CA THR A 159 4.34 2.14 -9.40
C THR A 159 3.26 3.18 -9.07
N ILE A 160 2.87 3.27 -7.80
CA ILE A 160 2.02 4.38 -7.30
C ILE A 160 2.67 5.75 -7.56
N GLU A 161 4.00 5.85 -7.54
CA GLU A 161 4.73 7.08 -7.82
C GLU A 161 4.65 7.46 -9.31
N ASP A 162 4.76 6.48 -10.20
CA ASP A 162 4.51 6.68 -11.63
C ASP A 162 3.05 7.13 -11.88
N ALA A 163 2.08 6.60 -11.12
CA ALA A 163 0.68 6.98 -11.22
C ALA A 163 0.47 8.45 -10.80
N ALA A 164 1.05 8.87 -9.68
CA ALA A 164 1.01 10.26 -9.22
C ALA A 164 1.67 11.22 -10.23
N THR A 165 2.85 10.85 -10.74
CA THR A 165 3.57 11.62 -11.76
C THR A 165 2.75 11.75 -13.04
N THR A 166 2.18 10.64 -13.51
CA THR A 166 1.36 10.61 -14.73
C THR A 166 0.11 11.46 -14.57
N TRP A 167 -0.55 11.40 -13.40
CA TRP A 167 -1.74 12.18 -13.11
C TRP A 167 -1.45 13.69 -13.03
N LEU A 168 -0.32 14.09 -12.43
CA LEU A 168 0.08 15.50 -12.34
C LEU A 168 0.63 16.07 -13.65
N LYS A 169 1.05 15.23 -14.59
CA LYS A 169 1.62 15.65 -15.88
C LYS A 169 0.63 16.53 -16.64
N GLY A 170 1.10 17.73 -17.03
CA GLY A 170 0.27 18.70 -17.75
C GLY A 170 -0.80 19.40 -16.89
N LYS A 171 -0.77 19.24 -15.56
CA LYS A 171 -1.69 19.89 -14.61
C LYS A 171 -0.93 20.86 -13.70
N PRO A 172 -0.43 22.00 -14.21
CA PRO A 172 0.30 22.97 -13.39
C PRO A 172 -0.54 23.54 -12.24
N TRP A 173 -1.88 23.58 -12.41
CA TRP A 173 -2.81 23.99 -11.35
C TRP A 173 -2.88 23.01 -10.17
N ALA A 174 -2.44 21.75 -10.36
CA ALA A 174 -2.50 20.71 -9.34
C ALA A 174 -1.22 20.65 -8.49
N VAL A 175 -0.18 21.41 -8.84
CA VAL A 175 1.11 21.45 -8.15
C VAL A 175 1.27 22.82 -7.51
N LYS A 176 1.73 22.86 -6.25
CA LYS A 176 2.04 24.11 -5.57
C LYS A 176 3.19 24.80 -6.27
N ASP A 177 3.07 26.09 -6.49
CA ASP A 177 4.18 26.90 -6.96
C ASP A 177 5.22 26.99 -5.84
N ASN A 178 6.36 26.33 -6.02
CA ASN A 178 7.44 26.29 -5.04
C ASN A 178 8.47 27.40 -5.30
N GLN A 179 8.11 28.44 -6.06
CA GLN A 179 8.86 29.68 -6.03
C GLN A 179 8.80 30.22 -4.60
N ASN A 180 9.87 29.96 -3.86
CA ASN A 180 10.19 30.69 -2.65
C ASN A 180 10.29 32.16 -3.08
N GLY A 181 9.18 32.88 -2.99
CA GLY A 181 9.10 34.32 -3.23
C GLY A 181 9.95 34.98 -2.18
N GLY A 182 11.25 35.06 -2.43
CA GLY A 182 12.17 35.81 -1.61
C GLY A 182 11.63 37.22 -1.50
N SER A 183 11.49 37.70 -0.28
CA SER A 183 11.31 39.12 0.04
C SER A 183 12.57 39.88 -0.37
N GLY A 184 12.80 39.97 -1.68
CA GLY A 184 13.85 40.75 -2.30
C GLY A 184 13.46 42.22 -2.30
N GLN A 185 13.63 42.86 -1.14
CA GLN A 185 13.76 44.30 -1.08
C GLN A 185 15.02 44.70 -1.87
N GLY A 186 14.83 45.03 -3.15
CA GLY A 186 15.72 45.82 -4.01
C GLY A 186 17.12 45.28 -4.30
N SER A 187 17.38 44.92 -5.56
CA SER A 187 18.40 45.59 -6.38
C SER A 187 18.39 45.02 -7.80
N SER A 188 18.45 45.95 -8.76
CA SER A 188 18.51 45.80 -10.22
C SER A 188 19.32 44.62 -10.76
N GLY A 189 18.73 43.86 -11.69
CA GLY A 189 19.45 42.94 -12.59
C GLY A 189 18.51 42.28 -13.61
N GLN A 190 18.79 42.53 -14.89
CA GLN A 190 18.05 42.15 -16.09
C GLN A 190 17.63 40.65 -16.26
N ASN A 191 16.66 40.45 -17.16
CA ASN A 191 16.33 39.23 -17.92
C ASN A 191 15.24 38.27 -17.40
N ALA A 192 14.02 38.77 -17.20
CA ALA A 192 12.82 37.93 -17.28
C ALA A 192 11.68 38.52 -18.14
N GLY A 193 11.78 39.79 -18.54
CA GLY A 193 10.76 40.47 -19.36
C GLY A 193 10.88 40.24 -20.88
N ASN A 194 12.01 39.71 -21.37
CA ASN A 194 12.24 39.55 -22.80
C ASN A 194 11.57 38.31 -23.41
N ASP A 195 11.38 37.23 -22.65
CA ASP A 195 10.81 35.99 -23.21
C ASP A 195 9.30 36.11 -23.46
N VAL A 196 8.55 36.75 -22.56
CA VAL A 196 7.11 36.94 -22.74
C VAL A 196 6.82 37.93 -23.88
N LYS A 197 7.63 38.98 -24.01
CA LYS A 197 7.51 39.96 -25.10
C LYS A 197 7.89 39.33 -26.46
N ALA A 198 8.96 38.55 -26.51
CA ALA A 198 9.38 37.86 -27.73
C ALA A 198 8.35 36.82 -28.17
N GLN A 199 7.76 36.06 -27.24
CA GLN A 199 6.68 35.10 -27.52
C GLN A 199 5.40 35.80 -28.00
N PHE A 200 5.06 36.96 -27.42
CA PHE A 200 3.92 37.77 -27.83
C PHE A 200 4.10 38.40 -29.22
N GLU A 201 5.28 38.93 -29.52
CA GLU A 201 5.61 39.50 -30.85
C GLU A 201 5.64 38.42 -31.94
N ALA A 202 6.12 37.21 -31.62
CA ALA A 202 6.08 36.05 -32.51
C ALA A 202 4.64 35.57 -32.77
N ALA A 203 3.78 35.54 -31.74
CA ALA A 203 2.37 35.18 -31.89
C ALA A 203 1.57 36.19 -32.73
N LEU A 204 1.98 37.46 -32.72
CA LEU A 204 1.38 38.52 -33.53
C LEU A 204 2.02 38.70 -34.91
N GLY A 205 3.06 37.91 -35.25
CA GLY A 205 3.72 37.96 -36.55
C GLY A 205 4.49 39.26 -36.82
N ILE A 206 4.87 40.02 -35.78
CA ILE A 206 5.59 41.28 -35.93
C ILE A 206 7.09 40.97 -36.06
N SER A 207 7.56 40.72 -37.28
CA SER A 207 9.01 40.64 -37.54
C SER A 207 9.65 42.02 -37.37
N GLN A 208 10.67 42.12 -36.51
CA GLN A 208 11.47 43.34 -36.39
C GLN A 208 12.06 43.69 -37.75
N ALA A 209 11.70 44.88 -38.27
CA ALA A 209 12.37 45.48 -39.40
C ALA A 209 13.84 45.72 -39.02
N THR A 210 14.73 44.93 -39.61
CA THR A 210 16.16 45.23 -39.64
C THR A 210 16.35 46.57 -40.36
N LYS A 211 16.69 47.62 -39.61
CA LYS A 211 17.21 48.85 -40.21
C LYS A 211 18.62 48.55 -40.69
N GLY A 212 18.79 48.55 -42.01
CA GLY A 212 20.09 48.57 -42.67
C GLY A 212 20.79 49.93 -42.56
N ASP A 213 22.10 49.86 -42.81
CA ASP A 213 23.11 50.88 -43.14
C ASP A 213 23.05 52.26 -42.47
#